data_AF-A0A7S4HSZ3-F1
#
_entry.id   AF-A0A7S4HSZ3-F1
#
_cell.length_a   1.000
_cell.length_b   1.000
_cell.length_c   1.000
_cell.angle_alpha   90.00
_cell.angle_beta   90.00
_cell.angle_gamma   90.00
#
_symmetry.space_group_name_H-M   'P 1'
#
loop_
_entity.id
_entity.type
_entity.pdbx_description
1 polymer ?
#
loop_
_entity_poly.entity_id
_entity_poly.type
_entity_poly.pdbx_seq_one_letter_code
_entity_poly.pdbx_strand_id
1 'polypeptide(L)'
;VEHAKVCSTAAKLVKLCDKLYNLKDILSNPPTFWSAERCQGYFVWSYNVIEGIRGTNAPLEAALDELFQKSFTMNGTTYPALPKTDLKEFLQGYYKSLDGVDD
;
A
#
# COMPACT_ATOMS: atom_id res chain seq x y z
N VAL A 1 -11.12 1.13 -9.10
CA VAL A 1 -11.18 1.77 -7.75
C VAL A 1 -12.61 2.18 -7.34
N GLU A 2 -13.67 1.79 -8.08
CA GLU A 2 -15.04 2.29 -7.85
C GLU A 2 -15.89 1.57 -6.78
N HIS A 3 -15.38 0.54 -6.09
CA HIS A 3 -16.19 -0.22 -5.11
C HIS A 3 -16.00 0.18 -3.64
N ALA A 4 -15.23 1.25 -3.34
CA ALA A 4 -14.90 1.59 -1.95
C ALA A 4 -16.02 2.33 -1.18
N LYS A 5 -16.96 2.98 -1.85
CA LYS A 5 -17.99 3.82 -1.18
C LYS A 5 -19.17 3.06 -0.56
N VAL A 6 -19.31 1.75 -0.82
CA VAL A 6 -20.46 0.95 -0.34
C VAL A 6 -20.03 -0.27 0.50
N CYS A 7 -18.85 -0.21 1.13
CA CYS A 7 -18.43 -1.27 2.05
C CYS A 7 -19.05 -1.05 3.43
N SER A 8 -19.64 -2.11 4.02
CA SER A 8 -20.06 -2.12 5.41
C SER A 8 -18.87 -1.84 6.34
N THR A 9 -19.14 -1.36 7.56
CA THR A 9 -18.10 -1.16 8.59
C THR A 9 -17.26 -2.42 8.80
N ALA A 10 -17.88 -3.60 8.84
CA ALA A 10 -17.18 -4.87 8.96
C ALA A 10 -16.22 -5.12 7.77
N ALA A 11 -16.66 -4.85 6.53
CA ALA A 11 -15.81 -4.99 5.36
C ALA A 11 -14.64 -3.99 5.38
N LYS A 12 -14.85 -2.76 5.88
CA LYS A 12 -13.77 -1.78 6.05
C LYS A 12 -12.75 -2.23 7.10
N LEU A 13 -13.19 -2.80 8.22
CA LEU A 13 -12.28 -3.37 9.24
C LEU A 13 -11.42 -4.49 8.67
N VAL A 14 -12.02 -5.42 7.92
CA VAL A 14 -11.26 -6.49 7.25
C VAL A 14 -10.21 -5.91 6.30
N LYS A 15 -10.56 -4.89 5.52
CA LYS A 15 -9.61 -4.20 4.62
C LYS A 15 -8.47 -3.52 5.36
N LEU A 16 -8.75 -2.87 6.50
CA LEU A 16 -7.72 -2.24 7.32
C LEU A 16 -6.73 -3.29 7.87
N CYS A 17 -7.25 -4.38 8.44
CA CYS A 17 -6.43 -5.47 8.97
C CYS A 17 -5.58 -6.14 7.88
N ASP A 18 -6.19 -6.44 6.73
CA ASP A 18 -5.52 -7.02 5.56
C ASP A 18 -4.34 -6.14 5.11
N LYS A 19 -4.58 -4.83 4.95
CA LYS A 19 -3.54 -3.89 4.54
C LYS A 19 -2.44 -3.77 5.58
N LEU A 20 -2.78 -3.72 6.86
CA LEU A 20 -1.79 -3.63 7.93
C LEU A 20 -0.85 -4.84 7.91
N TYR A 21 -1.40 -6.05 7.77
CA TYR A 21 -0.61 -7.28 7.72
C TYR A 21 0.29 -7.31 6.48
N ASN A 22 -0.28 -7.07 5.29
CA ASN A 22 0.45 -7.12 4.03
C ASN A 22 1.59 -6.09 3.97
N LEU A 23 1.34 -4.86 4.42
CA LEU A 23 2.35 -3.80 4.41
C LEU A 23 3.46 -4.08 5.42
N LYS A 24 3.12 -4.64 6.59
CA LYS A 24 4.11 -5.04 7.59
C LYS A 24 5.02 -6.14 7.05
N ASP A 25 4.46 -7.12 6.34
CA ASP A 25 5.24 -8.21 5.74
C ASP A 25 6.17 -7.68 4.66
N ILE A 26 5.71 -6.79 3.76
CA ILE A 26 6.58 -6.20 2.74
C ILE A 26 7.73 -5.37 3.36
N LEU A 27 7.49 -4.69 4.49
CA LEU A 27 8.56 -3.95 5.19
C LEU A 27 9.66 -4.88 5.73
N SER A 28 9.28 -6.06 6.25
CA SER A 28 10.22 -7.01 6.86
C SER A 28 10.83 -7.97 5.84
N ASN A 29 10.03 -8.45 4.90
CA ASN A 29 10.33 -9.49 3.94
C ASN A 29 9.82 -9.09 2.53
N PRO A 30 10.40 -8.05 1.91
CA PRO A 30 9.96 -7.63 0.59
C PRO A 30 10.07 -8.79 -0.42
N PRO A 31 9.03 -9.05 -1.24
CA PRO A 31 9.05 -10.18 -2.18
C PRO A 31 10.22 -10.07 -3.16
N THR A 32 11.02 -11.12 -3.27
CA THR A 32 12.23 -11.12 -4.12
C THR A 32 11.93 -11.06 -5.62
N PHE A 33 10.72 -11.42 -6.02
CA PHE A 33 10.22 -11.33 -7.39
C PHE A 33 9.53 -9.99 -7.69
N TRP A 34 9.47 -9.07 -6.72
CA TRP A 34 9.03 -7.69 -6.94
C TRP A 34 10.24 -6.78 -7.09
N SER A 35 10.10 -5.76 -7.94
CA SER A 35 11.03 -4.62 -7.91
C SER A 35 10.69 -3.70 -6.73
N ALA A 36 11.64 -2.85 -6.33
CA ALA A 36 11.39 -1.86 -5.28
C ALA A 36 10.24 -0.90 -5.68
N GLU A 37 10.12 -0.57 -6.96
CA GLU A 37 9.03 0.24 -7.50
C GLU A 37 7.68 -0.47 -7.37
N ARG A 38 7.63 -1.80 -7.56
CA ARG A 38 6.40 -2.59 -7.36
C ARG A 38 5.99 -2.63 -5.88
N CYS A 39 6.96 -2.77 -4.97
CA CYS A 39 6.72 -2.65 -3.53
C CYS A 39 6.14 -1.27 -3.19
N GLN A 40 6.81 -0.18 -3.61
CA GLN A 40 6.33 1.20 -3.42
C GLN A 40 4.96 1.41 -4.04
N GLY A 41 4.69 0.84 -5.21
CA GLY A 41 3.39 0.89 -5.88
C GLY A 41 2.28 0.29 -5.03
N TYR A 42 2.56 -0.85 -4.39
CA TYR A 42 1.64 -1.45 -3.45
C TYR A 42 1.40 -0.58 -2.20
N PHE A 43 2.42 0.10 -1.68
CA PHE A 43 2.25 1.06 -0.58
C PHE A 43 1.38 2.26 -1.00
N VAL A 44 1.65 2.85 -2.17
CA VAL A 44 0.88 4.00 -2.68
C VAL A 44 -0.57 3.63 -2.98
N TRP A 45 -0.79 2.47 -3.60
CA TRP A 45 -2.12 1.92 -3.82
C TRP A 45 -2.86 1.69 -2.49
N SER A 46 -2.18 1.06 -1.52
CA SER A 46 -2.75 0.82 -0.19
C SER A 46 -3.09 2.13 0.50
N TYR A 47 -2.21 3.13 0.46
CA TYR A 47 -2.48 4.47 0.99
C TYR A 47 -3.77 5.06 0.40
N ASN A 48 -3.92 5.03 -0.93
CA ASN A 48 -5.13 5.51 -1.60
C ASN A 48 -6.41 4.75 -1.18
N VAL A 49 -6.31 3.42 -0.98
CA VAL A 49 -7.42 2.61 -0.45
C VAL A 49 -7.80 3.02 0.97
N ILE A 50 -6.80 3.22 1.85
CA ILE A 50 -7.02 3.59 3.25
C ILE A 50 -7.64 4.98 3.37
N GLU A 51 -7.17 5.97 2.59
CA GLU A 51 -7.79 7.31 2.52
C GLU A 51 -9.28 7.23 2.19
N GLY A 52 -9.70 6.30 1.33
CA GLY A 52 -11.11 6.11 0.97
C GLY A 52 -11.98 5.44 2.04
N ILE A 53 -11.39 4.86 3.09
CA ILE A 53 -12.11 4.13 4.15
C ILE A 53 -11.82 4.60 5.58
N ARG A 54 -11.09 5.73 5.75
CA ARG A 54 -10.83 6.34 7.07
C ARG A 54 -12.10 6.66 7.86
N GLY A 55 -11.94 6.83 9.17
CA GLY A 55 -13.05 7.02 10.10
C GLY A 55 -13.76 5.72 10.47
N THR A 56 -13.09 4.58 10.28
CA THR A 56 -13.62 3.25 10.63
C THR A 56 -13.01 2.73 11.93
N ASN A 57 -11.69 2.84 12.10
CA ASN A 57 -10.98 2.36 13.29
C ASN A 57 -9.67 3.12 13.49
N ALA A 58 -9.68 4.11 14.38
CA ALA A 58 -8.53 4.98 14.61
C ALA A 58 -7.23 4.23 15.00
N PRO A 59 -7.24 3.20 15.87
CA PRO A 59 -6.02 2.43 16.15
C PRO A 59 -5.39 1.76 14.93
N LEU A 60 -6.20 1.12 14.06
CA LEU A 60 -5.68 0.48 12.84
C LEU A 60 -5.17 1.52 11.84
N GLU A 61 -5.88 2.64 11.69
CA GLU A 61 -5.49 3.75 10.82
C GLU A 61 -4.15 4.36 11.28
N ALA A 62 -3.95 4.58 12.58
CA ALA A 62 -2.69 5.08 13.13
C ALA A 62 -1.54 4.10 12.90
N ALA A 63 -1.78 2.79 13.09
CA ALA A 63 -0.76 1.77 12.82
C ALA A 63 -0.36 1.74 11.33
N LEU A 64 -1.32 1.91 10.42
CA LEU A 64 -1.06 2.05 8.98
C LEU A 64 -0.25 3.31 8.67
N ASP A 65 -0.58 4.44 9.30
CA ASP A 65 0.15 5.71 9.15
C ASP A 65 1.62 5.58 9.55
N GLU A 66 1.92 4.83 10.62
CA GLU A 66 3.30 4.50 10.99
C GLU A 66 4.01 3.66 9.91
N LEU A 67 3.32 2.70 9.27
CA LEU A 67 3.94 1.90 8.21
C LEU A 67 4.27 2.73 6.97
N PHE A 68 3.42 3.70 6.62
CA PHE A 68 3.65 4.59 5.47
C PHE A 68 4.87 5.51 5.65
N GLN A 69 5.31 5.74 6.88
CA GLN A 69 6.50 6.53 7.20
C GLN A 69 7.80 5.71 7.25
N LYS A 70 7.72 4.38 7.14
CA LYS A 70 8.88 3.48 7.22
C LYS A 70 9.62 3.37 5.89
N SER A 71 10.66 2.56 5.90
CA SER A 71 11.46 2.19 4.74
C SER A 71 11.72 0.69 4.75
N PHE A 72 11.96 0.12 3.59
CA PHE A 72 12.34 -1.28 3.42
C PHE A 72 13.66 -1.36 2.64
N THR A 73 14.41 -2.44 2.84
CA THR A 73 15.69 -2.65 2.15
C THR A 73 15.57 -3.79 1.15
N MET A 74 15.97 -3.54 -0.10
CA MET A 74 16.07 -4.55 -1.15
C MET A 74 17.43 -4.42 -1.83
N ASN A 75 18.13 -5.54 -2.01
CA ASN A 75 19.42 -5.60 -2.69
C ASN A 75 20.46 -4.56 -2.16
N GLY A 76 20.48 -4.38 -0.83
CA GLY A 76 21.40 -3.44 -0.17
C GLY A 76 21.00 -1.96 -0.26
N THR A 77 19.89 -1.63 -0.93
CA THR A 77 19.37 -0.26 -1.06
C THR A 77 18.12 -0.10 -0.22
N THR A 78 18.02 1.02 0.51
CA THR A 78 16.86 1.36 1.34
C THR A 78 15.93 2.30 0.61
N TYR A 79 14.66 1.94 0.54
CA TYR A 79 13.60 2.68 -0.14
C TYR A 79 12.54 3.12 0.87
N PRO A 80 12.04 4.36 0.79
CA PRO A 80 10.89 4.76 1.62
C PRO A 80 9.64 3.99 1.16
N ALA A 81 8.78 3.64 2.11
CA ALA A 81 7.51 2.97 1.85
C ALA A 81 6.65 3.77 0.86
N LEU A 82 6.47 5.07 1.13
CA LEU A 82 5.94 6.02 0.16
C LEU A 82 7.09 6.74 -0.57
N PRO A 83 7.12 6.72 -1.91
CA PRO A 83 8.15 7.41 -2.68
C PRO A 83 8.06 8.93 -2.49
N LYS A 84 9.21 9.61 -2.50
CA LYS A 84 9.31 11.08 -2.38
C LYS A 84 9.05 11.78 -3.72
N THR A 85 7.92 11.45 -4.35
CA THR A 85 7.49 11.95 -5.65
C THR A 85 5.98 12.27 -5.61
N ASP A 86 5.42 12.72 -6.72
CA ASP A 86 3.97 12.84 -6.85
C ASP A 86 3.31 11.45 -6.79
N LEU A 87 2.55 11.20 -5.71
CA LEU A 87 1.93 9.91 -5.46
C LEU A 87 0.83 9.57 -6.47
N LYS A 88 0.17 10.56 -7.08
CA LYS A 88 -0.87 10.32 -8.08
C LYS A 88 -0.25 9.88 -9.40
N GLU A 89 0.81 10.55 -9.84
CA GLU A 89 1.55 10.15 -11.03
C GLU A 89 2.20 8.77 -10.84
N PHE A 90 2.80 8.54 -9.67
CA PHE A 90 3.37 7.25 -9.33
C PHE A 90 2.33 6.12 -9.37
N LEU A 91 1.14 6.36 -8.79
CA LEU A 91 0.04 5.39 -8.80
C LEU A 91 -0.44 5.07 -10.21
N GLN A 92 -0.49 6.05 -11.12
CA GLN A 92 -0.82 5.80 -12.52
C GLN A 92 0.25 4.93 -13.21
N GLY A 93 1.53 5.19 -12.93
CA GLY A 93 2.63 4.35 -13.41
C GLY A 93 2.53 2.92 -12.90
N TYR A 94 2.18 2.75 -11.62
CA TYR A 94 1.94 1.44 -11.01
C TYR A 94 0.80 0.68 -11.68
N TYR A 95 -0.34 1.31 -11.95
CA TYR A 95 -1.42 0.60 -12.66
C TYR A 95 -1.00 0.15 -14.06
N LYS A 96 -0.31 1.00 -14.82
CA LYS A 96 0.21 0.63 -16.15
C LYS A 96 1.20 -0.53 -16.10
N SER A 97 1.97 -0.67 -15.02
CA SER A 97 2.92 -1.78 -14.88
C SER A 97 2.24 -3.10 -14.49
N LEU A 98 1.00 -3.07 -14.00
CA LEU A 98 0.18 -4.26 -13.76
C LEU A 98 -0.52 -4.73 -15.04
N ASP A 99 -1.01 -3.79 -15.87
CA ASP A 99 -1.75 -4.10 -17.11
C ASP A 99 -0.89 -4.77 -18.21
N GLY A 100 0.44 -4.87 -18.02
CA GLY A 100 1.37 -5.53 -18.94
C GLY A 100 1.93 -6.87 -18.46
N VAL A 101 1.41 -7.40 -17.34
CA VAL A 101 1.73 -8.74 -16.84
C VAL A 101 0.54 -9.63 -17.17
N ASP A 102 0.52 -10.17 -18.39
CA ASP A 102 -0.41 -11.23 -18.77
C ASP A 102 -0.19 -12.43 -17.82
N ASP A 103 -1.29 -12.95 -17.25
CA ASP A 103 -1.36 -14.22 -16.51
C ASP A 103 -0.89 -15.42 -17.37
#